data_AF-A0A1G9VAG8-F1
#
_entry.id   AF-A0A1G9VAG8-F1
#
_cell.length_a   1.000
_cell.length_b   1.000
_cell.length_c   1.000
_cell.angle_alpha   90.00
_cell.angle_beta   90.00
_cell.angle_gamma   90.00
#
_symmetry.space_group_name_H-M   'P 1'
#
loop_
_entity.id
_entity.type
_entity.pdbx_description
1 polymer ?
#
loop_
_entity_poly.entity_id
_entity_poly.type
_entity_poly.pdbx_seq_one_letter_code
_entity_poly.pdbx_strand_id
1 'polypeptide(L)'
;MSSTEGNQPPEVPETGVPESAVPGIVEPRPRRRTGLVAGAIVGVLALVGGGVALAVAMQGSGAPGSSPQSAVSGLVEALNKNDTVGVLDRVHPAEAKAFRDLALTSAAEMKRLEVLRADADALRMSSGVKAEEVGFDAEPEERITDRISVVKLVKGRVSMTDDPAQTPYTEKFLKLIEGVPGASVTQTSTVDIADVVRRTGKPVRIATVKVGDAWYPSLYYSVADFVLQLTGRSWPKETIPAVGAATPEQAVRELVTAAVDGNTRRVIELLPPTEMAVAHDIGNALVVQLSGEVPSDTKLVELQTETKDIPGGKRISPRKIVLETGGTRISLARDGDCVNIDTSEGKRVACLDQMLAGVEEAAAEDGVQLSEAALRAFQGIGRNLLDIGVATVEENGKHYLSPTGTINELFLTFLRGLDAKSLAELTQLGGR
;
A
#
# COMPACT_ATOMS: atom_id res chain seq x y z
N MET A 1 -62.46 -59.10 -27.15
CA MET A 1 -61.80 -57.79 -27.35
C MET A 1 -62.42 -56.79 -26.41
N SER A 2 -61.72 -56.44 -25.33
CA SER A 2 -61.89 -55.20 -24.55
C SER A 2 -60.60 -55.02 -23.75
N SER A 3 -60.13 -53.77 -23.67
CA SER A 3 -58.74 -53.45 -23.29
C SER A 3 -58.54 -53.35 -21.78
N THR A 4 -57.34 -53.73 -21.34
CA THR A 4 -56.84 -53.47 -19.99
C THR A 4 -56.42 -52.00 -19.85
N GLU A 5 -56.97 -51.29 -18.86
CA GLU A 5 -56.50 -49.94 -18.50
C GLU A 5 -55.11 -50.02 -17.85
N GLY A 6 -54.17 -49.23 -18.38
CA GLY A 6 -52.82 -49.08 -17.86
C GLY A 6 -52.75 -47.95 -16.83
N ASN A 7 -52.32 -48.28 -15.61
CA ASN A 7 -52.18 -47.32 -14.52
C ASN A 7 -50.91 -46.47 -14.73
N GLN A 8 -51.03 -45.15 -14.92
CA GLN A 8 -49.88 -44.24 -14.99
C GLN A 8 -49.37 -43.91 -13.58
N PRO A 9 -48.05 -43.96 -13.33
CA PRO A 9 -47.48 -43.44 -12.08
C PRO A 9 -47.53 -41.90 -12.06
N PRO A 10 -47.61 -41.27 -10.88
CA PRO A 10 -47.70 -39.81 -10.76
C PRO A 10 -46.41 -39.11 -11.20
N GLU A 11 -46.56 -37.98 -11.90
CA GLU A 11 -45.46 -37.07 -12.20
C GLU A 11 -44.84 -36.53 -10.91
N VAL A 12 -43.51 -36.63 -10.80
CA VAL A 12 -42.73 -35.96 -9.76
C VAL A 12 -42.47 -34.53 -10.24
N PRO A 13 -42.77 -33.49 -9.45
CA PRO A 13 -42.53 -32.12 -9.87
C PRO A 13 -41.04 -31.88 -10.09
N GLU A 14 -40.71 -31.35 -11.26
CA GLU A 14 -39.34 -31.04 -11.69
C GLU A 14 -38.78 -29.90 -10.83
N THR A 15 -38.01 -30.25 -9.79
CA THR A 15 -37.32 -29.27 -8.95
C THR A 15 -36.18 -28.64 -9.73
N GLY A 16 -36.48 -27.52 -10.40
CA GLY A 16 -35.48 -26.69 -11.05
C GLY A 16 -34.36 -26.34 -10.08
N VAL A 17 -33.13 -26.69 -10.45
CA VAL A 17 -31.92 -26.26 -9.74
C VAL A 17 -31.86 -24.73 -9.83
N PRO A 18 -31.71 -24.00 -8.71
CA PRO A 18 -31.57 -22.55 -8.78
C PRO A 18 -30.28 -22.21 -9.52
N GLU A 19 -30.43 -21.55 -10.66
CA GLU A 19 -29.32 -21.02 -11.44
C GLU A 19 -28.54 -20.03 -10.58
N SER A 20 -27.26 -20.34 -10.33
CA SER A 20 -26.39 -19.53 -9.47
C SER A 20 -26.29 -18.12 -10.02
N ALA A 21 -26.91 -17.17 -9.33
CA ALA A 21 -26.93 -15.77 -9.75
C ALA A 21 -25.51 -15.23 -9.86
N VAL A 22 -25.08 -14.97 -11.10
CA VAL A 22 -23.90 -14.14 -11.39
C VAL A 22 -24.10 -12.80 -10.66
N PRO A 23 -23.10 -12.28 -9.91
CA PRO A 23 -23.23 -11.00 -9.24
C PRO A 23 -23.61 -9.90 -10.23
N GLY A 24 -24.84 -9.40 -10.09
CA GLY A 24 -25.38 -8.39 -11.00
C GLY A 24 -24.52 -7.15 -11.02
N ILE A 25 -24.23 -6.65 -12.22
CA ILE A 25 -23.53 -5.38 -12.44
C ILE A 25 -24.32 -4.29 -11.70
N VAL A 26 -23.73 -3.75 -10.63
CA VAL A 26 -24.36 -2.72 -9.80
C VAL A 26 -24.52 -1.47 -10.66
N GLU A 27 -25.76 -1.07 -10.93
CA GLU A 27 -26.04 0.20 -11.62
C GLU A 27 -25.34 1.35 -10.88
N PRO A 28 -24.58 2.21 -11.58
CA PRO A 28 -23.81 3.27 -10.95
C PRO A 28 -24.75 4.31 -10.33
N ARG A 29 -24.97 4.21 -9.01
CA ARG A 29 -25.70 5.22 -8.23
C ARG A 29 -25.20 6.63 -8.60
N PRO A 30 -26.11 7.62 -8.78
CA PRO A 30 -25.72 8.96 -9.20
C PRO A 30 -24.69 9.55 -8.24
N ARG A 31 -23.49 9.82 -8.75
CA ARG A 31 -22.35 10.31 -7.97
C ARG A 31 -22.72 11.62 -7.26
N ARG A 32 -22.91 11.56 -5.94
CA ARG A 32 -22.84 12.77 -5.09
C ARG A 32 -21.45 13.40 -5.26
N ARG A 33 -21.38 14.74 -5.18
CA ARG A 33 -20.16 15.52 -5.43
C ARG A 33 -19.00 15.24 -4.44
N THR A 34 -19.21 14.37 -3.46
CA THR A 34 -18.17 13.81 -2.57
C THR A 34 -17.02 13.15 -3.34
N GLY A 35 -17.26 12.56 -4.52
CA GLY A 35 -16.20 11.94 -5.31
C GLY A 35 -15.11 12.92 -5.81
N LEU A 36 -15.46 14.18 -6.05
CA LEU A 36 -14.52 15.21 -6.50
C LEU A 36 -13.72 15.79 -5.32
N VAL A 37 -14.33 15.86 -4.14
CA VAL A 37 -13.66 16.24 -2.89
C VAL A 37 -12.71 15.16 -2.40
N ALA A 38 -13.14 13.89 -2.43
CA ALA A 38 -12.27 12.75 -2.16
C ALA A 38 -11.12 12.67 -3.17
N GLY A 39 -11.38 12.85 -4.47
CA GLY A 39 -10.34 12.91 -5.50
C GLY A 39 -9.35 14.06 -5.32
N ALA A 40 -9.79 15.23 -4.85
CA ALA A 40 -8.89 16.35 -4.57
C ALA A 40 -8.00 16.10 -3.34
N ILE A 41 -8.53 15.51 -2.26
CA ILE A 41 -7.74 15.26 -1.05
C ILE A 41 -6.93 13.96 -1.15
N VAL A 42 -7.37 12.95 -1.91
CA VAL A 42 -6.52 11.83 -2.32
C VAL A 42 -5.48 12.28 -3.34
N GLY A 43 -5.78 13.24 -4.22
CA GLY A 43 -4.78 13.89 -5.08
C GLY A 43 -3.73 14.63 -4.26
N VAL A 44 -4.15 15.40 -3.24
CA VAL A 44 -3.23 15.96 -2.24
C VAL A 44 -2.48 14.85 -1.51
N LEU A 45 -3.13 13.79 -1.00
CA LEU A 45 -2.48 12.74 -0.23
C LEU A 45 -1.61 11.77 -1.05
N ALA A 46 -1.83 11.65 -2.35
CA ALA A 46 -0.99 10.87 -3.28
C ALA A 46 0.18 11.72 -3.79
N LEU A 47 -0.02 13.02 -3.99
CA LEU A 47 1.11 13.95 -4.04
C LEU A 47 1.87 13.90 -2.71
N VAL A 48 1.22 13.88 -1.54
CA VAL A 48 1.86 13.86 -0.21
C VAL A 48 2.64 12.55 0.00
N GLY A 49 2.02 11.40 -0.29
CA GLY A 49 2.62 10.07 -0.14
C GLY A 49 3.62 9.70 -1.23
N GLY A 50 3.60 10.39 -2.37
CA GLY A 50 4.62 10.30 -3.42
C GLY A 50 5.74 11.35 -3.33
N GLY A 51 5.51 12.49 -2.64
CA GLY A 51 6.49 13.57 -2.55
C GLY A 51 6.13 14.89 -1.85
N VAL A 52 4.98 15.06 -1.17
CA VAL A 52 4.46 16.40 -0.77
C VAL A 52 4.03 16.48 0.69
N ALA A 53 4.92 16.15 1.63
CA ALA A 53 4.74 16.50 3.04
C ALA A 53 5.69 17.64 3.45
N LEU A 54 5.39 18.90 3.03
CA LEU A 54 5.22 20.09 3.92
C LEU A 54 5.49 21.50 3.34
N ALA A 55 4.72 22.49 3.84
CA ALA A 55 5.16 23.89 4.10
C ALA A 55 4.50 24.51 5.35
N VAL A 56 4.78 25.71 5.93
CA VAL A 56 5.80 26.82 5.90
C VAL A 56 5.78 27.50 7.28
N ALA A 57 6.91 28.03 7.75
CA ALA A 57 6.96 29.37 8.35
C ALA A 57 8.41 29.82 8.59
N MET A 58 8.77 31.00 8.07
CA MET A 58 10.02 31.67 8.41
C MET A 58 9.87 32.41 9.74
N GLN A 59 10.46 31.86 10.80
CA GLN A 59 11.25 32.53 11.85
C GLN A 59 11.34 31.63 13.09
N GLY A 60 12.44 30.89 13.21
CA GLY A 60 12.67 29.99 14.33
C GLY A 60 13.72 28.93 14.00
N SER A 61 15.01 29.28 14.12
CA SER A 61 16.09 28.32 14.00
C SER A 61 16.02 27.30 15.15
N GLY A 62 15.60 26.08 14.83
CA GLY A 62 15.38 25.03 15.82
C GLY A 62 15.81 23.64 15.35
N ALA A 63 16.16 22.82 16.34
CA ALA A 63 16.19 21.35 16.25
C ALA A 63 14.76 20.79 16.00
N PRO A 64 14.53 19.47 15.94
CA PRO A 64 13.23 18.83 16.19
C PRO A 64 12.31 19.65 17.11
N GLY A 65 11.07 19.88 16.67
CA GLY A 65 10.25 20.98 17.16
C GLY A 65 9.85 20.84 18.63
N SER A 66 10.00 21.93 19.39
CA SER A 66 9.51 22.03 20.77
C SER A 66 7.97 22.11 20.86
N SER A 67 7.31 22.47 19.75
CA SER A 67 5.85 22.42 19.56
C SER A 67 5.45 21.75 18.24
N PRO A 68 4.21 21.23 18.12
CA PRO A 68 3.64 20.73 16.85
C PRO A 68 3.85 21.68 15.66
N GLN A 69 3.50 22.95 15.80
CA GLN A 69 3.65 23.95 14.73
C GLN A 69 5.12 24.18 14.34
N SER A 70 6.05 24.16 15.31
CA SER A 70 7.48 24.32 15.03
C SER A 70 8.06 23.10 14.30
N ALA A 71 7.57 21.90 14.63
CA ALA A 71 7.97 20.65 13.96
C ALA A 71 7.50 20.64 12.50
N VAL A 72 6.28 21.12 12.23
CA VAL A 72 5.82 21.38 10.86
C VAL A 72 6.75 22.39 10.20
N SER A 73 6.85 23.62 10.72
CA SER A 73 7.65 24.71 10.14
C SER A 73 9.11 24.33 9.82
N GLY A 74 9.75 23.52 10.69
CA GLY A 74 11.13 23.08 10.51
C GLY A 74 11.34 22.02 9.43
N LEU A 75 10.34 21.19 9.10
CA LEU A 75 10.43 20.22 8.00
C LEU A 75 10.23 20.90 6.63
N VAL A 76 9.47 22.00 6.59
CA VAL A 76 9.42 22.89 5.42
C VAL A 76 10.77 23.48 5.08
N GLU A 77 11.46 23.95 6.10
CA GLU A 77 12.74 24.62 5.94
C GLU A 77 13.76 23.67 5.30
N ALA A 78 13.67 22.37 5.62
CA ALA A 78 14.45 21.32 4.97
C ALA A 78 14.04 21.10 3.51
N LEU A 79 12.74 21.01 3.19
CA LEU A 79 12.25 20.89 1.80
C LEU A 79 12.71 22.05 0.93
N ASN A 80 12.54 23.29 1.38
CA ASN A 80 12.98 24.48 0.63
C ASN A 80 14.50 24.57 0.43
N LYS A 81 15.29 23.87 1.25
CA LYS A 81 16.75 23.73 1.08
C LYS A 81 17.13 22.56 0.15
N ASN A 82 16.18 21.78 -0.33
CA ASN A 82 16.37 20.47 -0.98
C ASN A 82 17.22 19.51 -0.10
N ASP A 83 17.09 19.63 1.22
CA ASP A 83 17.84 18.82 2.18
C ASP A 83 17.07 17.54 2.51
N THR A 84 17.14 16.55 1.61
CA THR A 84 16.46 15.25 1.76
C THR A 84 16.82 14.54 3.08
N VAL A 85 18.05 14.70 3.58
CA VAL A 85 18.45 14.14 4.88
C VAL A 85 17.79 14.93 6.02
N GLY A 86 17.85 16.27 5.98
CA GLY A 86 17.16 17.14 6.92
C GLY A 86 15.64 16.97 6.91
N VAL A 87 15.04 16.57 5.79
CA VAL A 87 13.61 16.18 5.69
C VAL A 87 13.35 14.92 6.51
N LEU A 88 14.15 13.87 6.29
CA LEU A 88 14.03 12.60 7.01
C LEU A 88 14.31 12.76 8.52
N ASP A 89 15.18 13.68 8.91
CA ASP A 89 15.49 13.96 10.32
C ASP A 89 14.38 14.76 11.04
N ARG A 90 13.32 15.19 10.31
CA ARG A 90 12.20 15.98 10.85
C ARG A 90 10.84 15.28 10.78
N VAL A 91 10.65 14.26 9.93
CA VAL A 91 9.45 13.39 9.96
C VAL A 91 9.54 12.37 11.10
N HIS A 92 8.43 11.71 11.42
CA HIS A 92 8.36 10.69 12.48
C HIS A 92 9.46 9.62 12.29
N PRO A 93 10.30 9.32 13.31
CA PRO A 93 11.52 8.52 13.12
C PRO A 93 11.30 7.12 12.51
N ALA A 94 10.18 6.46 12.81
CA ALA A 94 9.84 5.17 12.22
C ALA A 94 9.50 5.28 10.72
N GLU A 95 8.81 6.35 10.33
CA GLU A 95 8.47 6.65 8.92
C GLU A 95 9.74 7.09 8.16
N ALA A 96 10.59 7.91 8.77
CA ALA A 96 11.88 8.31 8.25
C ALA A 96 12.77 7.10 7.90
N LYS A 97 12.83 6.13 8.82
CA LYS A 97 13.56 4.87 8.63
C LYS A 97 12.95 4.07 7.48
N ALA A 98 11.63 3.85 7.49
CA ALA A 98 10.97 3.05 6.47
C ALA A 98 11.14 3.63 5.05
N PHE A 99 11.05 4.96 4.91
CA PHE A 99 11.32 5.65 3.65
C PHE A 99 12.79 5.55 3.24
N ARG A 100 13.73 5.75 4.17
CA ARG A 100 15.18 5.65 3.91
C ARG A 100 15.57 4.25 3.41
N ASP A 101 15.07 3.21 4.08
CA ASP A 101 15.34 1.81 3.73
C ASP A 101 14.75 1.46 2.35
N LEU A 102 13.52 1.90 2.06
CA LEU A 102 12.90 1.78 0.73
C LEU A 102 13.76 2.50 -0.33
N ALA A 103 14.06 3.79 -0.14
CA ALA A 103 14.79 4.60 -1.11
C ALA A 103 16.17 4.00 -1.45
N LEU A 104 16.93 3.57 -0.44
CA LEU A 104 18.24 2.93 -0.62
C LEU A 104 18.13 1.60 -1.37
N THR A 105 17.18 0.75 -0.99
CA THR A 105 17.04 -0.58 -1.60
C THR A 105 16.46 -0.50 -3.01
N SER A 106 15.49 0.38 -3.25
CA SER A 106 14.96 0.68 -4.58
C SER A 106 16.02 1.28 -5.50
N ALA A 107 16.88 2.17 -5.00
CA ALA A 107 18.00 2.69 -5.80
C ALA A 107 19.04 1.61 -6.15
N ALA A 108 19.28 0.65 -5.26
CA ALA A 108 20.14 -0.50 -5.58
C ALA A 108 19.55 -1.36 -6.71
N GLU A 109 18.25 -1.65 -6.67
CA GLU A 109 17.57 -2.38 -7.76
C GLU A 109 17.51 -1.55 -9.06
N MET A 110 17.22 -0.24 -8.99
CA MET A 110 17.22 0.64 -10.17
C MET A 110 18.62 0.78 -10.80
N LYS A 111 19.70 0.71 -10.01
CA LYS A 111 21.06 0.60 -10.54
C LYS A 111 21.32 -0.74 -11.23
N ARG A 112 20.86 -1.85 -10.64
CA ARG A 112 20.95 -3.20 -11.27
C ARG A 112 20.18 -3.26 -12.60
N LEU A 113 19.06 -2.55 -12.70
CA LEU A 113 18.24 -2.41 -13.91
C LEU A 113 18.78 -1.38 -14.93
N GLU A 114 19.94 -0.77 -14.67
CA GLU A 114 20.52 0.30 -15.50
C GLU A 114 19.62 1.54 -15.68
N VAL A 115 18.65 1.76 -14.78
CA VAL A 115 17.81 2.97 -14.74
C VAL A 115 18.60 4.14 -14.17
N LEU A 116 19.21 3.92 -12.99
CA LEU A 116 20.07 4.90 -12.33
C LEU A 116 21.55 4.59 -12.60
N ARG A 117 22.37 5.65 -12.66
CA ARG A 117 23.83 5.51 -12.72
C ARG A 117 24.38 4.85 -11.45
N ALA A 118 25.49 4.14 -11.58
CA ALA A 118 26.13 3.45 -10.45
C ALA A 118 26.51 4.39 -9.28
N ASP A 119 26.82 5.67 -9.58
CA ASP A 119 27.15 6.73 -8.62
C ASP A 119 25.93 7.42 -7.98
N ALA A 120 24.70 7.13 -8.43
CA ALA A 120 23.49 7.79 -7.93
C ALA A 120 23.30 7.60 -6.41
N ASP A 121 22.99 8.66 -5.68
CA ASP A 121 22.72 8.61 -4.24
C ASP A 121 21.25 8.94 -3.97
N ALA A 122 20.50 7.92 -3.55
CA ALA A 122 19.06 8.01 -3.28
C ALA A 122 18.69 9.09 -2.25
N LEU A 123 19.60 9.38 -1.31
CA LEU A 123 19.37 10.36 -0.25
C LEU A 123 19.82 11.78 -0.64
N ARG A 124 20.33 11.94 -1.87
CA ARG A 124 20.76 13.23 -2.44
C ARG A 124 20.10 13.54 -3.77
N MET A 125 19.30 12.62 -4.30
CA MET A 125 18.32 12.91 -5.34
C MET A 125 17.32 13.94 -4.79
N SER A 126 17.36 15.14 -5.33
CA SER A 126 16.40 16.20 -4.99
C SER A 126 15.03 15.85 -5.57
N SER A 127 13.99 15.87 -4.75
CA SER A 127 12.61 15.65 -5.19
C SER A 127 12.00 16.87 -5.93
N GLY A 128 12.76 17.96 -6.06
CA GLY A 128 12.29 19.22 -6.65
C GLY A 128 11.10 19.85 -5.90
N VAL A 129 10.87 19.45 -4.66
CA VAL A 129 9.76 19.91 -3.84
C VAL A 129 10.10 21.25 -3.21
N LYS A 130 9.32 22.27 -3.55
CA LYS A 130 9.37 23.60 -2.95
C LYS A 130 8.02 23.96 -2.39
N ALA A 131 8.02 24.72 -1.30
CA ALA A 131 6.83 24.83 -0.50
C ALA A 131 6.84 26.19 0.24
N GLU A 132 5.92 27.07 -0.15
CA GLU A 132 5.99 28.52 0.04
C GLU A 132 4.73 29.08 0.74
N GLU A 133 4.85 30.28 1.30
CA GLU A 133 3.74 31.15 1.72
C GLU A 133 2.70 30.62 2.74
N VAL A 134 2.79 29.39 3.26
CA VAL A 134 1.74 28.86 4.15
C VAL A 134 1.54 29.72 5.40
N GLY A 135 0.33 29.61 5.90
CA GLY A 135 -0.06 30.09 7.19
C GLY A 135 -0.99 29.09 7.83
N PHE A 136 -0.92 29.08 9.14
CA PHE A 136 -1.75 28.25 9.98
C PHE A 136 -3.13 28.88 10.17
N ASP A 137 -4.08 28.06 10.58
CA ASP A 137 -5.39 28.49 11.04
C ASP A 137 -5.28 29.42 12.26
N ALA A 138 -6.33 30.18 12.57
CA ALA A 138 -6.34 31.08 13.73
C ALA A 138 -6.18 30.32 15.06
N GLU A 139 -6.65 29.08 15.11
CA GLU A 139 -6.31 28.08 16.11
C GLU A 139 -5.37 27.07 15.45
N PRO A 140 -4.04 27.28 15.47
CA PRO A 140 -3.12 26.54 14.59
C PRO A 140 -2.96 25.06 14.97
N GLU A 141 -3.25 24.69 16.22
CA GLU A 141 -3.06 23.35 16.78
C GLU A 141 -4.35 22.81 17.41
N GLU A 142 -4.70 21.57 17.10
CA GLU A 142 -5.73 20.78 17.79
C GLU A 142 -5.04 19.67 18.57
N ARG A 143 -5.05 19.74 19.92
CA ARG A 143 -4.43 18.71 20.77
C ARG A 143 -5.38 17.53 20.91
N ILE A 144 -4.96 16.36 20.41
CA ILE A 144 -5.74 15.12 20.47
C ILE A 144 -5.41 14.36 21.76
N THR A 145 -4.12 14.21 22.06
CA THR A 145 -3.58 13.61 23.28
C THR A 145 -2.29 14.33 23.67
N ASP A 146 -1.63 13.90 24.74
CA ASP A 146 -0.30 14.43 25.08
C ASP A 146 0.81 14.04 24.09
N ARG A 147 0.56 13.02 23.25
CA ARG A 147 1.48 12.53 22.22
C ARG A 147 1.05 12.84 20.79
N ILE A 148 -0.16 13.36 20.54
CA ILE A 148 -0.69 13.64 19.19
C ILE A 148 -1.32 15.03 19.15
N SER A 149 -0.92 15.83 18.17
CA SER A 149 -1.56 17.11 17.86
C SER A 149 -1.64 17.32 16.36
N VAL A 150 -2.74 17.90 15.89
CA VAL A 150 -2.98 18.18 14.48
C VAL A 150 -2.81 19.67 14.21
N VAL A 151 -1.88 19.99 13.33
CA VAL A 151 -1.60 21.35 12.87
C VAL A 151 -2.50 21.68 11.67
N LYS A 152 -3.19 22.81 11.73
CA LYS A 152 -4.16 23.28 10.72
C LYS A 152 -3.55 24.35 9.82
N LEU A 153 -3.67 24.18 8.50
CA LEU A 153 -3.11 25.02 7.44
C LEU A 153 -4.22 25.62 6.57
N VAL A 154 -4.15 26.91 6.28
CA VAL A 154 -5.24 27.65 5.56
C VAL A 154 -4.81 28.37 4.28
N LYS A 155 -3.51 28.54 4.06
CA LYS A 155 -2.94 29.15 2.83
C LYS A 155 -1.61 28.49 2.49
N GLY A 156 -1.02 28.83 1.35
CA GLY A 156 0.33 28.45 0.94
C GLY A 156 0.37 27.57 -0.31
N ARG A 157 1.57 27.38 -0.87
CA ARG A 157 1.76 26.80 -2.20
C ARG A 157 2.81 25.71 -2.13
N VAL A 158 2.48 24.49 -2.56
CA VAL A 158 3.47 23.42 -2.67
C VAL A 158 3.61 23.02 -4.12
N SER A 159 4.83 23.12 -4.65
CA SER A 159 5.21 22.71 -5.99
C SER A 159 6.18 21.54 -5.94
N MET A 160 5.93 20.54 -6.78
CA MET A 160 6.85 19.43 -7.02
C MET A 160 7.31 19.53 -8.47
N THR A 161 8.62 19.72 -8.67
CA THR A 161 9.25 19.73 -9.99
C THR A 161 9.97 18.41 -10.22
N ASP A 162 9.43 17.55 -11.08
CA ASP A 162 10.18 16.43 -11.64
C ASP A 162 11.04 16.95 -12.80
N ASP A 163 12.35 16.72 -12.73
CA ASP A 163 13.31 17.10 -13.77
C ASP A 163 14.21 15.90 -14.11
N PRO A 164 13.93 15.19 -15.22
CA PRO A 164 14.74 14.07 -15.67
C PRO A 164 16.21 14.43 -15.90
N ALA A 165 16.54 15.71 -16.19
CA ALA A 165 17.90 16.17 -16.39
C ALA A 165 18.70 16.35 -15.09
N GLN A 166 18.04 16.56 -13.95
CA GLN A 166 18.68 16.64 -12.62
C GLN A 166 18.77 15.27 -11.93
N THR A 167 17.97 14.31 -12.39
CA THR A 167 17.97 12.95 -11.86
C THR A 167 19.14 12.14 -12.44
N PRO A 168 19.89 11.36 -11.64
CA PRO A 168 21.04 10.58 -12.12
C PRO A 168 20.61 9.30 -12.86
N TYR A 169 19.77 9.45 -13.88
CA TYR A 169 19.42 8.40 -14.84
C TYR A 169 20.60 8.05 -15.75
N THR A 170 20.59 6.84 -16.32
CA THR A 170 21.54 6.49 -17.39
C THR A 170 21.07 7.06 -18.74
N GLU A 171 22.02 7.33 -19.64
CA GLU A 171 21.66 7.71 -21.02
C GLU A 171 20.82 6.65 -21.73
N LYS A 172 21.04 5.37 -21.41
CA LYS A 172 20.29 4.25 -21.97
C LYS A 172 18.82 4.32 -21.56
N PHE A 173 18.55 4.63 -20.30
CA PHE A 173 17.19 4.83 -19.79
C PHE A 173 16.54 6.09 -20.37
N LEU A 174 17.26 7.21 -20.45
CA LEU A 174 16.74 8.45 -21.06
C LEU A 174 16.33 8.24 -22.54
N LYS A 175 17.15 7.54 -23.33
CA LYS A 175 16.84 7.16 -24.72
C LYS A 175 15.67 6.17 -24.84
N LEU A 176 15.38 5.42 -23.79
CA LEU A 176 14.27 4.46 -23.76
C LEU A 176 12.92 5.13 -23.52
N ILE A 177 12.89 6.20 -22.70
CA ILE A 177 11.70 7.03 -22.45
C ILE A 177 11.57 8.22 -23.41
N GLU A 178 12.51 8.36 -24.34
CA GLU A 178 12.47 9.38 -25.40
C GLU A 178 11.27 9.13 -26.32
N GLY A 179 10.35 10.09 -26.36
CA GLY A 179 9.08 9.96 -27.09
C GLY A 179 7.88 9.48 -26.26
N VAL A 180 8.08 8.98 -25.03
CA VAL A 180 6.97 8.71 -24.10
C VAL A 180 6.38 10.06 -23.63
N PRO A 181 5.09 10.35 -23.86
CA PRO A 181 4.50 11.65 -23.54
C PRO A 181 4.69 12.02 -22.06
N GLY A 182 5.35 13.16 -21.82
CA GLY A 182 5.60 13.68 -20.49
C GLY A 182 6.86 13.13 -19.77
N ALA A 183 7.42 11.99 -20.17
CA ALA A 183 8.49 11.33 -19.41
C ALA A 183 9.87 12.02 -19.53
N SER A 184 10.12 12.72 -20.64
CA SER A 184 11.40 13.37 -20.95
C SER A 184 11.40 14.89 -20.73
N VAL A 185 10.35 15.46 -20.13
CA VAL A 185 10.19 16.91 -19.94
C VAL A 185 10.08 17.25 -18.46
N THR A 186 10.66 18.38 -18.06
CA THR A 186 10.51 18.92 -16.70
C THR A 186 9.03 19.23 -16.42
N GLN A 187 8.44 18.57 -15.43
CA GLN A 187 7.04 18.79 -15.03
C GLN A 187 6.97 19.45 -13.66
N THR A 188 6.22 20.55 -13.54
CA THR A 188 5.94 21.18 -12.24
C THR A 188 4.46 21.10 -11.91
N SER A 189 4.13 20.32 -10.88
CA SER A 189 2.77 20.25 -10.31
C SER A 189 2.67 21.14 -9.08
N THR A 190 1.74 22.08 -9.07
CA THR A 190 1.56 23.04 -7.96
C THR A 190 0.17 22.92 -7.34
N VAL A 191 0.12 22.85 -6.01
CA VAL A 191 -1.10 22.85 -5.20
C VAL A 191 -1.12 24.11 -4.33
N ASP A 192 -2.20 24.88 -4.42
CA ASP A 192 -2.48 25.99 -3.50
C ASP A 192 -3.43 25.50 -2.38
N ILE A 193 -2.96 25.59 -1.13
CA ILE A 193 -3.69 25.18 0.07
C ILE A 193 -4.93 26.05 0.27
N ALA A 194 -4.90 27.34 -0.07
CA ALA A 194 -6.08 28.19 0.02
C ALA A 194 -7.16 27.77 -0.99
N ASP A 195 -6.79 27.22 -2.15
CA ASP A 195 -7.76 26.60 -3.06
C ASP A 195 -8.36 25.31 -2.49
N VAL A 196 -7.55 24.46 -1.86
CA VAL A 196 -8.05 23.25 -1.16
C VAL A 196 -9.03 23.66 -0.05
N VAL A 197 -8.70 24.67 0.75
CA VAL A 197 -9.55 25.19 1.83
C VAL A 197 -10.84 25.79 1.27
N ARG A 198 -10.78 26.61 0.21
CA ARG A 198 -11.96 27.15 -0.48
C ARG A 198 -12.90 26.05 -1.01
N ARG A 199 -12.35 24.96 -1.55
CA ARG A 199 -13.13 23.85 -2.14
C ARG A 199 -13.73 22.91 -1.10
N THR A 200 -13.05 22.71 0.03
CA THR A 200 -13.44 21.75 1.08
C THR A 200 -14.18 22.38 2.25
N GLY A 201 -14.03 23.68 2.45
CA GLY A 201 -14.53 24.39 3.64
C GLY A 201 -13.78 24.06 4.93
N LYS A 202 -12.63 23.37 4.85
CA LYS A 202 -11.83 22.93 6.00
C LYS A 202 -10.34 23.26 5.82
N PRO A 203 -9.58 23.55 6.90
CA PRO A 203 -8.13 23.58 6.87
C PRO A 203 -7.53 22.26 6.38
N VAL A 204 -6.36 22.33 5.71
CA VAL A 204 -5.51 21.15 5.51
C VAL A 204 -4.89 20.79 6.86
N ARG A 205 -4.83 19.49 7.17
CA ARG A 205 -4.49 18.98 8.52
C ARG A 205 -3.25 18.10 8.43
N ILE A 206 -2.24 18.40 9.24
CA ILE A 206 -1.01 17.60 9.38
C ILE A 206 -0.93 17.15 10.83
N ALA A 207 -0.97 15.84 11.06
CA ALA A 207 -0.75 15.28 12.37
C ALA A 207 0.73 15.28 12.74
N THR A 208 1.01 15.55 14.00
CA THR A 208 2.33 15.50 14.61
C THR A 208 2.29 14.57 15.81
N VAL A 209 3.39 13.85 16.03
CA VAL A 209 3.54 12.88 17.11
C VAL A 209 4.73 13.29 17.98
N LYS A 210 4.57 13.26 19.30
CA LYS A 210 5.65 13.48 20.25
C LYS A 210 6.46 12.19 20.44
N VAL A 211 7.76 12.23 20.19
CA VAL A 211 8.71 11.15 20.44
C VAL A 211 9.81 11.68 21.35
N GLY A 212 9.86 11.16 22.58
CA GLY A 212 10.64 11.77 23.66
C GLY A 212 10.15 13.19 23.95
N ASP A 213 11.05 14.17 23.83
CA ASP A 213 10.75 15.59 24.04
C ASP A 213 10.49 16.40 22.77
N ALA A 214 10.60 15.77 21.60
CA ALA A 214 10.44 16.41 20.30
C ALA A 214 9.12 16.05 19.62
N TRP A 215 8.58 16.99 18.84
CA TRP A 215 7.47 16.77 17.93
C TRP A 215 7.98 16.51 16.50
N TYR A 216 7.29 15.61 15.81
CA TYR A 216 7.59 15.21 14.43
C TYR A 216 6.28 15.14 13.62
N PRO A 217 6.18 15.74 12.42
CA PRO A 217 5.08 15.49 11.51
C PRO A 217 5.08 14.02 11.06
N SER A 218 3.89 13.45 10.95
CA SER A 218 3.69 12.05 10.58
C SER A 218 2.72 11.94 9.39
N LEU A 219 3.14 11.24 8.36
CA LEU A 219 2.31 10.90 7.22
C LEU A 219 1.18 9.96 7.64
N TYR A 220 1.50 8.90 8.39
CA TYR A 220 0.51 7.89 8.74
C TYR A 220 -0.59 8.44 9.66
N TYR A 221 -0.23 9.27 10.65
CA TYR A 221 -1.22 9.96 11.49
C TYR A 221 -2.00 11.03 10.72
N SER A 222 -1.43 11.67 9.70
CA SER A 222 -2.15 12.65 8.87
C SER A 222 -3.19 11.96 7.99
N VAL A 223 -2.86 10.79 7.41
CA VAL A 223 -3.82 9.94 6.68
C VAL A 223 -4.91 9.44 7.62
N ALA A 224 -4.56 9.02 8.83
CA ALA A 224 -5.53 8.57 9.83
C ALA A 224 -6.50 9.67 10.29
N ASP A 225 -6.00 10.88 10.59
CA ASP A 225 -6.85 12.04 10.89
C ASP A 225 -7.80 12.34 9.73
N PHE A 226 -7.31 12.29 8.49
CA PHE A 226 -8.13 12.48 7.30
C PHE A 226 -9.25 11.42 7.18
N VAL A 227 -8.97 10.14 7.42
CA VAL A 227 -9.99 9.07 7.41
C VAL A 227 -11.04 9.29 8.52
N LEU A 228 -10.63 9.72 9.71
CA LEU A 228 -11.54 10.09 10.79
C LEU A 228 -12.42 11.30 10.39
N GLN A 229 -11.84 12.33 9.80
CA GLN A 229 -12.55 13.52 9.30
C GLN A 229 -13.53 13.20 8.15
N LEU A 230 -13.21 12.26 7.26
CA LEU A 230 -14.11 11.78 6.21
C LEU A 230 -15.28 10.96 6.75
N THR A 231 -15.02 10.13 7.76
CA THR A 231 -16.02 9.22 8.36
C THR A 231 -16.85 9.89 9.46
N GLY A 232 -16.57 11.16 9.79
CA GLY A 232 -17.25 11.90 10.85
C GLY A 232 -16.94 11.39 12.25
N ARG A 233 -15.80 10.69 12.43
CA ARG A 233 -15.37 10.10 13.70
C ARG A 233 -14.35 10.99 14.40
N SER A 234 -14.35 10.96 15.73
CA SER A 234 -13.27 11.51 16.54
C SER A 234 -12.15 10.50 16.70
N TRP A 235 -10.95 10.98 17.02
CA TRP A 235 -9.90 10.13 17.59
C TRP A 235 -10.42 9.37 18.83
N PRO A 236 -10.18 8.05 18.94
CA PRO A 236 -10.57 7.29 20.13
C PRO A 236 -9.64 7.62 21.30
N LYS A 237 -10.13 7.42 22.53
CA LYS A 237 -9.35 7.62 23.77
C LYS A 237 -8.56 6.38 24.21
N GLU A 238 -9.04 5.22 23.82
CA GLU A 238 -8.45 3.92 24.13
C GLU A 238 -7.70 3.40 22.90
N THR A 239 -6.52 2.85 23.11
CA THR A 239 -5.68 2.23 22.09
C THR A 239 -5.87 0.71 22.09
N ILE A 240 -5.52 0.04 20.99
CA ILE A 240 -5.36 -1.42 20.95
C ILE A 240 -3.89 -1.74 21.22
N PRO A 241 -3.54 -2.50 22.29
CA PRO A 241 -2.14 -2.80 22.61
C PRO A 241 -1.49 -3.65 21.52
N ALA A 242 -0.18 -3.49 21.32
CA ALA A 242 0.59 -4.38 20.46
C ALA A 242 0.88 -5.70 21.21
N VAL A 243 0.53 -6.83 20.60
CA VAL A 243 0.66 -8.18 21.15
C VAL A 243 1.17 -9.11 20.04
N GLY A 244 2.49 -9.12 19.84
CA GLY A 244 3.15 -9.93 18.82
C GLY A 244 3.27 -11.41 19.19
N ALA A 245 3.60 -12.22 18.20
CA ALA A 245 3.74 -13.68 18.34
C ALA A 245 5.14 -14.10 18.85
N ALA A 246 5.32 -15.38 19.17
CA ALA A 246 6.62 -15.91 19.62
C ALA A 246 7.56 -16.28 18.46
N THR A 247 7.06 -16.49 17.24
CA THR A 247 7.88 -16.66 16.02
C THR A 247 7.27 -15.89 14.84
N PRO A 248 8.04 -15.60 13.77
CA PRO A 248 7.54 -15.00 12.54
C PRO A 248 6.39 -15.78 11.89
N GLU A 249 6.52 -17.11 11.84
CA GLU A 249 5.54 -18.02 11.24
C GLU A 249 4.26 -18.06 12.07
N GLN A 250 4.36 -17.95 13.39
CA GLN A 250 3.22 -17.81 14.28
C GLN A 250 2.50 -16.48 14.06
N ALA A 251 3.21 -15.37 13.84
CA ALA A 251 2.58 -14.07 13.54
C ALA A 251 1.71 -14.15 12.28
N VAL A 252 2.20 -14.80 11.21
CA VAL A 252 1.43 -14.98 9.97
C VAL A 252 0.28 -15.98 10.14
N ARG A 253 0.47 -17.05 10.92
CA ARG A 253 -0.65 -17.95 11.28
C ARG A 253 -1.77 -17.18 11.97
N GLU A 254 -1.42 -16.39 12.98
CA GLU A 254 -2.39 -15.61 13.74
C GLU A 254 -3.04 -14.50 12.91
N LEU A 255 -2.35 -13.92 11.91
CA LEU A 255 -2.98 -13.03 10.92
C LEU A 255 -4.07 -13.75 10.14
N VAL A 256 -3.76 -14.92 9.57
CA VAL A 256 -4.69 -15.65 8.71
C VAL A 256 -5.88 -16.15 9.52
N THR A 257 -5.64 -16.67 10.73
CA THR A 257 -6.72 -17.01 11.67
C THR A 257 -7.58 -15.78 12.01
N ALA A 258 -6.96 -14.65 12.38
CA ALA A 258 -7.69 -13.43 12.72
C ALA A 258 -8.53 -12.88 11.56
N ALA A 259 -8.01 -12.92 10.33
CA ALA A 259 -8.73 -12.48 9.13
C ALA A 259 -9.94 -13.40 8.83
N VAL A 260 -9.75 -14.71 8.94
CA VAL A 260 -10.81 -15.72 8.74
C VAL A 260 -11.91 -15.61 9.81
N ASP A 261 -11.53 -15.36 11.07
CA ASP A 261 -12.45 -15.21 12.21
C ASP A 261 -13.15 -13.84 12.26
N GLY A 262 -12.85 -12.91 11.35
CA GLY A 262 -13.33 -11.51 11.41
C GLY A 262 -12.76 -10.70 12.58
N ASN A 263 -11.67 -11.17 13.20
CA ASN A 263 -11.07 -10.57 14.39
C ASN A 263 -10.12 -9.42 14.02
N THR A 264 -10.70 -8.31 13.54
CA THR A 264 -9.97 -7.07 13.21
C THR A 264 -9.08 -6.59 14.37
N ARG A 265 -9.50 -6.82 15.62
CA ARG A 265 -8.70 -6.46 16.80
C ARG A 265 -7.37 -7.21 16.80
N ARG A 266 -7.37 -8.54 16.65
CA ARG A 266 -6.14 -9.34 16.60
C ARG A 266 -5.25 -8.96 15.43
N VAL A 267 -5.83 -8.62 14.26
CA VAL A 267 -5.08 -8.08 13.12
C VAL A 267 -4.30 -6.82 13.51
N ILE A 268 -4.94 -5.87 14.24
CA ILE A 268 -4.28 -4.65 14.72
C ILE A 268 -3.26 -4.94 15.82
N GLU A 269 -3.56 -5.83 16.77
CA GLU A 269 -2.63 -6.22 17.84
C GLU A 269 -1.32 -6.85 17.29
N LEU A 270 -1.37 -7.52 16.13
CA LEU A 270 -0.20 -8.11 15.47
C LEU A 270 0.66 -7.11 14.70
N LEU A 271 0.26 -5.84 14.59
CA LEU A 271 1.06 -4.80 13.95
C LEU A 271 2.21 -4.33 14.85
N PRO A 272 3.35 -3.90 14.28
CA PRO A 272 4.51 -3.43 15.03
C PRO A 272 4.20 -2.10 15.75
N PRO A 273 4.46 -1.99 17.06
CA PRO A 273 4.12 -0.79 17.83
C PRO A 273 4.92 0.45 17.40
N THR A 274 6.12 0.28 16.84
CA THR A 274 6.96 1.41 16.41
C THR A 274 6.56 1.95 15.03
N GLU A 275 6.39 1.06 14.04
CA GLU A 275 6.02 1.44 12.67
C GLU A 275 4.53 1.79 12.55
N MET A 276 3.65 0.98 13.15
CA MET A 276 2.19 1.09 13.00
C MET A 276 1.51 1.63 14.25
N ALA A 277 2.22 2.45 15.05
CA ALA A 277 1.68 3.14 16.23
C ALA A 277 0.30 3.79 15.97
N VAL A 278 0.09 4.35 14.77
CA VAL A 278 -1.18 4.95 14.37
C VAL A 278 -2.35 3.96 14.39
N ALA A 279 -2.13 2.70 13.96
CA ALA A 279 -3.17 1.68 13.87
C ALA A 279 -3.58 1.20 15.27
N HIS A 280 -2.64 1.15 16.21
CA HIS A 280 -2.93 0.92 17.62
C HIS A 280 -3.75 2.07 18.23
N ASP A 281 -3.40 3.32 17.91
CA ASP A 281 -4.12 4.50 18.42
C ASP A 281 -5.54 4.58 17.84
N ILE A 282 -5.72 4.55 16.52
CA ILE A 282 -7.05 4.63 15.88
C ILE A 282 -7.84 3.31 15.92
N GLY A 283 -7.22 2.22 16.38
CA GLY A 283 -7.70 0.87 16.13
C GLY A 283 -9.13 0.62 16.57
N ASN A 284 -9.54 1.12 17.74
CA ASN A 284 -10.91 0.98 18.22
C ASN A 284 -11.94 1.71 17.32
N ALA A 285 -11.56 2.80 16.64
CA ALA A 285 -12.42 3.46 15.66
C ALA A 285 -12.57 2.65 14.35
N LEU A 286 -11.53 1.90 13.96
CA LEU A 286 -11.57 0.98 12.80
C LEU A 286 -12.34 -0.30 13.10
N VAL A 287 -12.09 -0.93 14.26
CA VAL A 287 -12.79 -2.16 14.68
C VAL A 287 -14.30 -1.93 14.64
N VAL A 288 -14.83 -0.85 15.21
CA VAL A 288 -16.27 -0.54 15.18
C VAL A 288 -16.85 -0.42 13.77
N GLN A 289 -16.05 -0.16 12.74
CA GLN A 289 -16.49 -0.13 11.34
C GLN A 289 -16.46 -1.52 10.68
N LEU A 290 -15.51 -2.38 11.06
CA LEU A 290 -15.31 -3.71 10.48
C LEU A 290 -16.02 -4.83 11.27
N SER A 291 -16.37 -4.62 12.54
CA SER A 291 -17.15 -5.56 13.38
C SER A 291 -18.59 -5.82 12.92
N GLY A 292 -18.99 -5.35 11.73
CA GLY A 292 -20.19 -5.79 11.03
C GLY A 292 -19.97 -7.04 10.16
N GLU A 293 -18.71 -7.47 9.99
CA GLU A 293 -18.36 -8.69 9.28
C GLU A 293 -18.76 -9.91 10.13
N VAL A 294 -19.70 -10.70 9.60
CA VAL A 294 -20.11 -11.97 10.21
C VAL A 294 -18.89 -12.90 10.16
N PRO A 295 -18.48 -13.53 11.29
CA PRO A 295 -17.39 -14.49 11.27
C PRO A 295 -17.66 -15.56 10.22
N SER A 296 -16.69 -15.79 9.35
CA SER A 296 -16.85 -16.83 8.34
C SER A 296 -16.93 -18.20 9.03
N ASP A 297 -17.64 -19.14 8.42
CA ASP A 297 -17.58 -20.56 8.81
C ASP A 297 -16.28 -21.24 8.34
N THR A 298 -15.36 -20.46 7.76
CA THR A 298 -14.03 -20.91 7.34
C THR A 298 -13.12 -21.06 8.56
N LYS A 299 -12.20 -22.02 8.51
CA LYS A 299 -11.16 -22.23 9.52
C LYS A 299 -9.82 -22.51 8.86
N LEU A 300 -8.75 -21.96 9.43
CA LEU A 300 -7.39 -22.35 9.07
C LEU A 300 -7.05 -23.70 9.72
N VAL A 301 -7.02 -24.77 8.91
CA VAL A 301 -6.66 -26.12 9.35
C VAL A 301 -5.14 -26.29 9.37
N GLU A 302 -4.46 -25.85 8.31
CA GLU A 302 -3.01 -26.01 8.16
C GLU A 302 -2.42 -24.77 7.48
N LEU A 303 -1.22 -24.40 7.92
CA LEU A 303 -0.39 -23.41 7.26
C LEU A 303 1.05 -23.90 7.33
N GLN A 304 1.69 -24.07 6.18
CA GLN A 304 3.12 -24.29 6.04
C GLN A 304 3.72 -23.07 5.34
N THR A 305 4.86 -22.61 5.82
CA THR A 305 5.52 -21.37 5.40
C THR A 305 6.98 -21.60 5.07
N GLU A 306 7.56 -20.67 4.32
CA GLU A 306 8.99 -20.53 4.07
C GLU A 306 9.44 -19.17 4.61
N THR A 307 10.57 -19.18 5.33
CA THR A 307 11.11 -17.99 5.99
C THR A 307 12.42 -17.58 5.31
N LYS A 308 12.50 -16.32 4.86
CA LYS A 308 13.69 -15.72 4.25
C LYS A 308 14.06 -14.45 5.00
N ASP A 309 15.35 -14.24 5.26
CA ASP A 309 15.84 -12.99 5.83
C ASP A 309 15.74 -11.85 4.81
N ILE A 310 15.32 -10.68 5.27
CA ILE A 310 15.19 -9.45 4.46
C ILE A 310 15.78 -8.26 5.25
N PRO A 311 16.12 -7.13 4.58
CA PRO A 311 16.53 -5.93 5.30
C PRO A 311 15.50 -5.51 6.36
N GLY A 312 15.92 -5.49 7.63
CA GLY A 312 15.08 -5.10 8.76
C GLY A 312 14.12 -6.18 9.31
N GLY A 313 14.11 -7.41 8.79
CA GLY A 313 13.15 -8.42 9.27
C GLY A 313 13.24 -9.79 8.58
N LYS A 314 12.11 -10.51 8.56
CA LYS A 314 11.96 -11.81 7.90
C LYS A 314 10.70 -11.83 7.03
N ARG A 315 10.81 -12.27 5.77
CA ARG A 315 9.68 -12.52 4.88
C ARG A 315 9.18 -13.95 5.07
N ILE A 316 7.88 -14.09 5.26
CA ILE A 316 7.19 -15.36 5.51
C ILE A 316 6.22 -15.62 4.35
N SER A 317 6.61 -16.50 3.44
CA SER A 317 5.84 -16.85 2.24
C SER A 317 5.07 -18.16 2.46
N PRO A 318 3.77 -18.25 2.12
CA PRO A 318 3.02 -19.50 2.28
C PRO A 318 3.45 -20.55 1.26
N ARG A 319 3.74 -21.77 1.73
CA ARG A 319 3.96 -22.96 0.88
C ARG A 319 2.69 -23.81 0.76
N LYS A 320 1.93 -23.94 1.84
CA LYS A 320 0.67 -24.67 1.87
C LYS A 320 -0.33 -23.98 2.79
N ILE A 321 -1.56 -23.82 2.34
CA ILE A 321 -2.69 -23.34 3.14
C ILE A 321 -3.81 -24.36 3.01
N VAL A 322 -4.35 -24.82 4.14
CA VAL A 322 -5.54 -25.68 4.16
C VAL A 322 -6.62 -24.96 4.94
N LEU A 323 -7.73 -24.67 4.26
CA LEU A 323 -8.92 -24.05 4.81
C LEU A 323 -10.05 -25.08 4.88
N GLU A 324 -10.98 -24.90 5.80
CA GLU A 324 -12.21 -25.70 5.92
C GLU A 324 -13.41 -24.77 6.08
N THR A 325 -14.33 -24.81 5.12
CA THR A 325 -15.51 -23.94 4.98
C THR A 325 -16.72 -24.80 4.69
N GLY A 326 -17.83 -24.65 5.41
CA GLY A 326 -19.04 -25.47 5.21
C GLY A 326 -18.82 -26.99 5.37
N GLY A 327 -17.79 -27.40 6.12
CA GLY A 327 -17.34 -28.81 6.20
C GLY A 327 -16.56 -29.31 4.97
N THR A 328 -16.35 -28.46 3.95
CA THR A 328 -15.51 -28.73 2.78
C THR A 328 -14.10 -28.25 3.03
N ARG A 329 -13.10 -29.09 2.73
CA ARG A 329 -11.69 -28.75 2.83
C ARG A 329 -11.13 -28.29 1.49
N ILE A 330 -10.42 -27.18 1.49
CA ILE A 330 -9.72 -26.59 0.35
C ILE A 330 -8.23 -26.55 0.71
N SER A 331 -7.37 -27.17 -0.09
CA SER A 331 -5.91 -27.11 0.08
C SER A 331 -5.26 -26.43 -1.12
N LEU A 332 -4.49 -25.38 -0.84
CA LEU A 332 -3.63 -24.67 -1.78
C LEU A 332 -2.18 -25.02 -1.45
N ALA A 333 -1.42 -25.58 -2.39
CA ALA A 333 -0.02 -25.95 -2.19
C ALA A 333 0.85 -25.51 -3.37
N ARG A 334 1.84 -24.65 -3.10
CA ARG A 334 2.81 -24.18 -4.09
C ARG A 334 3.88 -25.24 -4.34
N ASP A 335 4.09 -25.58 -5.61
CA ASP A 335 5.17 -26.46 -6.06
C ASP A 335 5.86 -25.79 -7.27
N GLY A 336 7.04 -25.22 -7.03
CA GLY A 336 7.73 -24.36 -8.00
C GLY A 336 6.84 -23.21 -8.51
N ASP A 337 6.65 -23.18 -9.83
CA ASP A 337 5.86 -22.18 -10.56
C ASP A 337 4.36 -22.54 -10.66
N CYS A 338 3.92 -23.58 -9.93
CA CYS A 338 2.56 -24.10 -9.97
C CYS A 338 1.88 -24.04 -8.59
N VAL A 339 0.57 -23.85 -8.59
CA VAL A 339 -0.30 -23.97 -7.42
C VAL A 339 -1.21 -25.17 -7.61
N ASN A 340 -1.05 -26.17 -6.74
CA ASN A 340 -1.96 -27.30 -6.61
C ASN A 340 -3.17 -26.87 -5.78
N ILE A 341 -4.37 -27.05 -6.34
CA ILE A 341 -5.65 -26.73 -5.73
C ILE A 341 -6.42 -28.04 -5.56
N ASP A 342 -6.65 -28.45 -4.32
CA ASP A 342 -7.37 -29.69 -3.97
C ASP A 342 -8.68 -29.30 -3.26
N THR A 343 -9.82 -29.66 -3.86
CA THR A 343 -11.17 -29.39 -3.32
C THR A 343 -11.99 -30.68 -3.31
N SER A 344 -13.20 -30.63 -2.75
CA SER A 344 -14.17 -31.73 -2.82
C SER A 344 -14.58 -32.13 -4.25
N GLU A 345 -14.44 -31.22 -5.22
CA GLU A 345 -14.68 -31.49 -6.65
C GLU A 345 -13.50 -32.18 -7.34
N GLY A 346 -12.33 -32.22 -6.71
CA GLY A 346 -11.11 -32.86 -7.21
C GLY A 346 -9.89 -31.93 -7.24
N LYS A 347 -8.84 -32.41 -7.90
CA LYS A 347 -7.53 -31.74 -7.98
C LYS A 347 -7.37 -30.98 -9.28
N ARG A 348 -6.93 -29.73 -9.18
CA ARG A 348 -6.53 -28.86 -10.30
C ARG A 348 -5.11 -28.36 -10.05
N VAL A 349 -4.36 -28.12 -11.11
CA VAL A 349 -3.02 -27.51 -11.05
C VAL A 349 -3.07 -26.28 -11.93
N ALA A 350 -2.69 -25.13 -11.38
CA ALA A 350 -2.55 -23.88 -12.12
C ALA A 350 -1.07 -23.50 -12.16
N CYS A 351 -0.44 -23.59 -13.33
CA CYS A 351 0.96 -23.22 -13.52
C CYS A 351 1.09 -21.85 -14.18
N LEU A 352 2.11 -21.08 -13.79
CA LEU A 352 2.37 -19.74 -14.32
C LEU A 352 2.43 -19.74 -15.86
N ASP A 353 3.13 -20.69 -16.47
CA ASP A 353 3.29 -20.77 -17.92
C ASP A 353 1.93 -20.95 -18.65
N GLN A 354 0.96 -21.63 -18.04
CA GLN A 354 -0.40 -21.75 -18.58
C GLN A 354 -1.19 -20.44 -18.47
N MET A 355 -1.00 -19.70 -17.38
CA MET A 355 -1.60 -18.37 -17.22
C MET A 355 -1.00 -17.37 -18.23
N LEU A 356 0.31 -17.43 -18.46
CA LEU A 356 1.00 -16.59 -19.44
C LEU A 356 0.58 -16.89 -20.88
N ALA A 357 0.39 -18.18 -21.23
CA ALA A 357 -0.16 -18.55 -22.54
C ALA A 357 -1.55 -17.94 -22.78
N GLY A 358 -2.43 -17.92 -21.76
CA GLY A 358 -3.73 -17.26 -21.85
C GLY A 358 -3.66 -15.73 -21.95
N VAL A 359 -2.65 -15.10 -21.33
CA VAL A 359 -2.39 -13.66 -21.49
C VAL A 359 -1.85 -13.34 -22.89
N GLU A 360 -1.01 -14.20 -23.46
CA GLU A 360 -0.50 -14.07 -24.83
C GLU A 360 -1.63 -14.25 -25.86
N GLU A 361 -2.52 -15.23 -25.66
CA GLU A 361 -3.71 -15.45 -26.49
C GLU A 361 -4.65 -14.24 -26.46
N ALA A 362 -5.01 -13.75 -25.26
CA ALA A 362 -5.85 -12.56 -25.12
C ALA A 362 -5.21 -11.29 -25.70
N ALA A 363 -3.90 -11.10 -25.53
CA ALA A 363 -3.18 -9.99 -26.15
C ALA A 363 -3.21 -10.09 -27.69
N ALA A 364 -3.08 -11.30 -28.24
CA ALA A 364 -3.16 -11.53 -29.68
C ALA A 364 -4.57 -11.28 -30.25
N GLU A 365 -5.65 -11.57 -29.50
CA GLU A 365 -7.03 -11.19 -29.86
C GLU A 365 -7.20 -9.66 -29.99
N ASP A 366 -6.59 -8.90 -29.07
CA ASP A 366 -6.51 -7.42 -29.13
C ASP A 366 -5.48 -6.89 -30.16
N GLY A 367 -4.82 -7.78 -30.92
CA GLY A 367 -3.81 -7.43 -31.93
C GLY A 367 -2.44 -7.03 -31.37
N VAL A 368 -2.22 -7.23 -30.07
CA VAL A 368 -0.97 -6.92 -29.36
C VAL A 368 -0.05 -8.15 -29.35
N GLN A 369 1.03 -8.10 -30.12
CA GLN A 369 2.08 -9.13 -30.05
C GLN A 369 3.07 -8.82 -28.92
N LEU A 370 3.12 -9.69 -27.92
CA LEU A 370 4.12 -9.65 -26.86
C LEU A 370 5.47 -10.15 -27.38
N SER A 371 6.55 -9.44 -27.05
CA SER A 371 7.91 -9.88 -27.35
C SER A 371 8.37 -10.95 -26.37
N GLU A 372 9.33 -11.79 -26.77
CA GLU A 372 9.85 -12.83 -25.88
C GLU A 372 10.40 -12.30 -24.54
N ALA A 373 11.02 -11.10 -24.49
CA ALA A 373 11.50 -10.58 -23.22
C ALA A 373 10.42 -9.88 -22.40
N ALA A 374 9.30 -9.45 -23.00
CA ALA A 374 8.09 -9.13 -22.25
C ALA A 374 7.49 -10.41 -21.62
N LEU A 375 7.40 -11.53 -22.36
CA LEU A 375 6.98 -12.82 -21.80
C LEU A 375 7.93 -13.31 -20.69
N ARG A 376 9.26 -13.19 -20.87
CA ARG A 376 10.23 -13.47 -19.80
C ARG A 376 10.09 -12.51 -18.61
N ALA A 377 9.75 -11.24 -18.83
CA ALA A 377 9.46 -10.28 -17.77
C ALA A 377 8.25 -10.74 -16.94
N PHE A 378 7.14 -11.07 -17.60
CA PHE A 378 5.94 -11.58 -16.94
C PHE A 378 6.18 -12.91 -16.23
N GLN A 379 7.03 -13.79 -16.78
CA GLN A 379 7.45 -15.02 -16.10
C GLN A 379 8.33 -14.74 -14.87
N GLY A 380 9.31 -13.84 -14.97
CA GLY A 380 10.18 -13.44 -13.84
C GLY A 380 9.40 -12.76 -12.72
N ILE A 381 8.51 -11.82 -13.07
CA ILE A 381 7.55 -11.20 -12.16
C ILE A 381 6.63 -12.26 -11.55
N GLY A 382 5.98 -13.09 -12.38
CA GLY A 382 5.02 -14.09 -11.92
C GLY A 382 5.61 -15.11 -10.95
N ARG A 383 6.81 -15.63 -11.22
CA ARG A 383 7.55 -16.51 -10.30
C ARG A 383 7.79 -15.83 -8.95
N ASN A 384 8.21 -14.57 -8.99
CA ASN A 384 8.47 -13.77 -7.81
C ASN A 384 7.17 -13.42 -7.04
N LEU A 385 6.05 -13.21 -7.74
CA LEU A 385 4.73 -12.99 -7.14
C LEU A 385 4.19 -14.27 -6.47
N LEU A 386 4.46 -15.45 -7.02
CA LEU A 386 4.19 -16.74 -6.35
C LEU A 386 5.03 -16.94 -5.07
N ASP A 387 6.09 -16.14 -4.86
CA ASP A 387 6.88 -16.09 -3.62
C ASP A 387 6.64 -14.84 -2.76
N ILE A 388 5.52 -14.13 -2.98
CA ILE A 388 5.01 -13.13 -2.03
C ILE A 388 4.91 -13.76 -0.63
N GLY A 389 5.34 -12.98 0.35
CA GLY A 389 5.20 -13.29 1.75
C GLY A 389 4.98 -12.03 2.56
N VAL A 390 4.52 -12.19 3.79
CA VAL A 390 4.35 -11.08 4.72
C VAL A 390 5.69 -10.78 5.38
N ALA A 391 6.09 -9.51 5.43
CA ALA A 391 7.27 -9.09 6.18
C ALA A 391 6.95 -9.06 7.68
N THR A 392 7.87 -9.58 8.48
CA THR A 392 7.79 -9.58 9.93
C THR A 392 9.01 -8.89 10.53
N VAL A 393 8.80 -8.16 11.62
CA VAL A 393 9.85 -7.48 12.39
C VAL A 393 9.84 -7.98 13.83
N GLU A 394 10.99 -7.97 14.49
CA GLU A 394 11.11 -8.33 15.90
C GLU A 394 11.25 -7.07 16.75
N GLU A 395 10.33 -6.86 17.68
CA GLU A 395 10.38 -5.79 18.68
C GLU A 395 10.15 -6.39 20.07
N ASN A 396 11.07 -6.11 21.02
CA ASN A 396 11.00 -6.59 22.41
C ASN A 396 10.85 -8.14 22.54
N GLY A 397 11.49 -8.92 21.67
CA GLY A 397 11.42 -10.38 21.67
C GLY A 397 10.07 -10.95 21.23
N LYS A 398 9.30 -10.17 20.44
CA LYS A 398 8.03 -10.56 19.81
C LYS A 398 8.04 -10.21 18.34
N HIS A 399 7.37 -11.05 17.54
CA HIS A 399 7.27 -10.85 16.10
C HIS A 399 5.94 -10.22 15.71
N TYR A 400 6.03 -9.21 14.85
CA TYR A 400 4.92 -8.39 14.37
C TYR A 400 4.92 -8.35 12.84
N LEU A 401 3.77 -8.05 12.23
CA LEU A 401 3.55 -8.02 10.79
C LEU A 401 3.74 -6.59 10.29
N SER A 402 4.81 -6.33 9.54
CA SER A 402 5.16 -4.99 9.04
C SER A 402 4.44 -4.70 7.72
N PRO A 403 3.42 -3.80 7.67
CA PRO A 403 2.73 -3.50 6.42
C PRO A 403 3.66 -2.78 5.45
N THR A 404 4.49 -1.86 5.95
CA THR A 404 5.45 -1.11 5.12
C THR A 404 6.56 -2.03 4.63
N GLY A 405 7.10 -2.89 5.49
CA GLY A 405 8.05 -3.93 5.08
C GLY A 405 7.46 -4.87 4.03
N THR A 406 6.17 -5.21 4.13
CA THR A 406 5.48 -6.09 3.17
C THR A 406 5.29 -5.39 1.82
N ILE A 407 4.86 -4.12 1.81
CA ILE A 407 4.71 -3.31 0.59
C ILE A 407 6.08 -3.09 -0.07
N ASN A 408 7.11 -2.76 0.72
CA ASN A 408 8.48 -2.58 0.25
C ASN A 408 9.01 -3.87 -0.37
N GLU A 409 8.89 -5.02 0.30
CA GLU A 409 9.34 -6.28 -0.26
C GLU A 409 8.51 -6.74 -1.46
N LEU A 410 7.21 -6.42 -1.56
CA LEU A 410 6.43 -6.65 -2.77
C LEU A 410 6.97 -5.84 -3.96
N PHE A 411 7.21 -4.54 -3.76
CA PHE A 411 7.78 -3.66 -4.78
C PHE A 411 9.19 -4.10 -5.21
N LEU A 412 10.05 -4.44 -4.24
CA LEU A 412 11.39 -4.96 -4.52
C LEU A 412 11.35 -6.34 -5.18
N THR A 413 10.40 -7.21 -4.82
CA THR A 413 10.19 -8.53 -5.45
C THR A 413 9.77 -8.39 -6.91
N PHE A 414 8.95 -7.39 -7.25
CA PHE A 414 8.66 -7.00 -8.62
C PHE A 414 9.92 -6.51 -9.36
N LEU A 415 10.68 -5.56 -8.79
CA LEU A 415 11.92 -5.07 -9.43
C LEU A 415 12.96 -6.19 -9.64
N ARG A 416 13.12 -7.09 -8.67
CA ARG A 416 13.99 -8.28 -8.75
C ARG A 416 13.52 -9.29 -9.80
N GLY A 417 12.25 -9.25 -10.20
CA GLY A 417 11.69 -10.06 -11.29
C GLY A 417 12.02 -9.52 -12.68
N LEU A 418 12.54 -8.29 -12.75
CA LEU A 418 12.96 -7.63 -13.99
C LEU A 418 14.47 -7.73 -14.20
N ASP A 419 14.85 -7.79 -15.47
CA ASP A 419 16.20 -7.47 -15.96
C ASP A 419 16.17 -6.20 -16.83
N ALA A 420 17.33 -5.62 -17.13
CA ALA A 420 17.45 -4.37 -17.88
C ALA A 420 16.97 -4.43 -19.34
N LYS A 421 16.87 -5.62 -19.96
CA LYS A 421 16.28 -5.83 -21.29
C LYS A 421 14.76 -5.95 -21.19
N SER A 422 14.27 -6.74 -20.23
CA SER A 422 12.86 -6.90 -19.91
C SER A 422 12.18 -5.57 -19.57
N LEU A 423 12.84 -4.71 -18.78
CA LEU A 423 12.37 -3.34 -18.51
C LEU A 423 12.27 -2.51 -19.79
N ALA A 424 13.25 -2.61 -20.69
CA ALA A 424 13.24 -1.87 -21.95
C ALA A 424 12.07 -2.28 -22.87
N GLU A 425 11.79 -3.58 -23.00
CA GLU A 425 10.66 -4.05 -23.80
C GLU A 425 9.30 -3.66 -23.17
N LEU A 426 9.16 -3.70 -21.84
CA LEU A 426 7.95 -3.21 -21.16
C LEU A 426 7.71 -1.70 -21.33
N THR A 427 8.76 -0.87 -21.29
CA THR A 427 8.62 0.58 -21.52
C THR A 427 8.18 0.87 -22.96
N GLN A 428 8.65 0.11 -23.95
CA GLN A 428 8.22 0.25 -25.34
C GLN A 428 6.76 -0.21 -25.57
N LEU A 429 6.28 -1.20 -24.82
CA LEU A 429 4.88 -1.62 -24.85
C LEU A 429 3.95 -0.56 -24.26
N GLY A 430 4.33 0.05 -23.13
CA GLY A 430 3.53 1.11 -22.48
C GLY A 430 3.57 2.49 -23.15
N GLY A 431 4.43 2.67 -24.17
CA GLY A 431 4.54 3.89 -24.97
C GLY A 431 3.76 3.87 -26.30
N ARG A 432 3.00 2.79 -26.56
CA ARG A 432 2.10 2.64 -27.72
C ARG A 432 0.65 2.87 -27.31
#